data_AF-A0A8H7XEW9-F1
#
_entry.id   AF-A0A8H7XEW9-F1
#
_cell.length_a   1.000
_cell.length_b   1.000
_cell.length_c   1.000
_cell.angle_alpha   90.00
_cell.angle_beta   90.00
_cell.angle_gamma   90.00
#
_symmetry.space_group_name_H-M   'P 1'
#
loop_
_entity.id
_entity.type
_entity.pdbx_description
1 polymer ?
#
loop_
_entity_poly.entity_id
_entity_poly.type
_entity_poly.pdbx_seq_one_letter_code
_entity_poly.pdbx_strand_id
1 'polypeptide(L)'
;MDIPSARGITKPLHSAVSRVRVCGNQIVAPGIRPKRFFSPQLPNELWDSIFSRLAIRDVKAVRATSKQWAAIGAHHLFPFFRLSLGRKDFERLEMVVDYKQFATGVKALYLETGKMGIHCMSDILSMMIISVPWSSQRARDLIRTNTAPALAEYASWNITAHQNTYKFRDVVLLRLVFESLEALDSVHITRRSSSLENYLLGYAWCMASKVNYFNRSIAEFHSLLLALASSRSWISTLSHDQLPVTFFAADTDVLKSLTVPLQGLRYLHLTFDATEPPRKVFWAGLGNFLSSILNLQELNLGFSPVFGKHKNGGSWEKCDDILDWYVPLWKVFNSCTWKNMKAIGLSRMVFCEAGLLGFLGKHAATLRSLELANIGLWQGSFRRILLKLKSTLALSSFKFWGHFKSFDTPGDEWRLRPDSYPCQAAWREATAIMLGAVLDSPSYSDDGFNAENAKGLASKQVEEFMVKGRAWPVELGELPSDSDVKDQPAFDRVRIDQSWDDRSAGENKDRWELGWDDDVDANGNEIIEEYDVDGYDVYGFNIDGYDRTGVFHSQVPVPGDATGRLVSRATTKRRILRRIKDQIPRLDQVRIGA
;
A
#
# COMPACT_ATOMS: atom_id res chain seq x y z
N MET A 1 36.65 32.24 -29.00
CA MET A 1 35.40 32.79 -28.42
C MET A 1 35.73 33.22 -27.01
N ASP A 2 35.99 34.52 -26.88
CA ASP A 2 36.44 35.19 -25.67
C ASP A 2 35.26 35.48 -24.73
N ILE A 3 35.48 35.30 -23.43
CA ILE A 3 34.52 35.68 -22.39
C ILE A 3 34.87 37.11 -21.94
N PRO A 4 33.94 38.08 -22.00
CA PRO A 4 34.23 39.46 -21.60
C PRO A 4 34.20 39.63 -20.09
N SER A 5 35.19 40.37 -19.57
CA SER A 5 35.31 40.77 -18.16
C SER A 5 34.26 41.83 -17.82
N ALA A 6 33.39 41.57 -16.84
CA ALA A 6 32.54 42.58 -16.24
C ALA A 6 33.29 43.30 -15.10
N ARG A 7 33.84 44.49 -15.40
CA ARG A 7 34.11 45.53 -14.40
C ARG A 7 32.89 46.42 -14.30
N GLY A 8 32.41 46.70 -13.09
CA GLY A 8 31.45 47.79 -12.92
C GLY A 8 30.79 47.93 -11.55
N ILE A 9 31.36 48.84 -10.75
CA ILE A 9 30.66 49.76 -9.82
C ILE A 9 30.21 49.19 -8.46
N THR A 10 31.14 49.19 -7.50
CA THR A 10 30.82 49.27 -6.06
C THR A 10 30.59 50.73 -5.66
N LYS A 11 29.35 51.11 -5.34
CA LYS A 11 29.08 52.30 -4.51
C LYS A 11 29.49 52.00 -3.06
N PRO A 12 30.05 52.95 -2.31
CA PRO A 12 30.39 52.70 -0.90
C PRO A 12 29.11 52.55 -0.07
N LEU A 13 29.02 51.45 0.65
CA LEU A 13 28.04 51.26 1.72
C LEU A 13 28.22 52.37 2.78
N HIS A 14 27.09 52.88 3.27
CA HIS A 14 26.95 53.89 4.32
C HIS A 14 27.99 53.72 5.45
N SER A 15 28.54 54.80 6.00
CA SER A 15 29.59 54.80 7.05
C SER A 15 29.22 54.10 8.37
N ALA A 16 27.98 53.63 8.49
CA ALA A 16 27.53 52.76 9.58
C ALA A 16 27.90 51.28 9.36
N VAL A 17 28.18 50.86 8.13
CA VAL A 17 28.49 49.46 7.76
C VAL A 17 29.97 49.13 7.96
N SER A 18 30.85 50.14 8.01
CA SER A 18 32.30 49.97 8.23
C SER A 18 32.69 49.61 9.68
N ARG A 19 31.73 49.48 10.61
CA ARG A 19 31.99 49.07 12.01
C ARG A 19 31.49 47.67 12.37
N VAL A 20 31.08 46.88 11.39
CA VAL A 20 30.77 45.46 11.60
C VAL A 20 32.07 44.68 11.57
N ARG A 21 32.56 44.22 12.74
CA ARG A 21 33.64 43.22 12.79
C ARG A 21 33.01 41.83 12.78
N VAL A 22 33.33 41.07 11.75
CA VAL A 22 33.03 39.63 11.70
C VAL A 22 34.06 38.92 12.57
N CYS A 23 33.63 38.34 13.69
CA CYS A 23 34.48 37.55 14.57
C CYS A 23 33.90 36.14 14.63
N GLY A 24 34.36 35.27 13.71
CA GLY A 24 33.71 33.98 13.42
C GLY A 24 32.42 34.14 12.58
N ASN A 25 31.52 33.15 12.61
CA ASN A 25 30.28 33.14 11.82
C ASN A 25 29.16 34.08 12.35
N GLN A 26 29.49 35.12 13.10
CA GLN A 26 28.49 36.05 13.65
C GLN A 26 28.85 37.51 13.36
N ILE A 27 27.82 38.25 12.92
CA ILE A 27 27.83 39.71 12.75
C ILE A 27 27.50 40.30 14.12
N VAL A 28 28.49 40.93 14.78
CA VAL A 28 28.28 41.55 16.10
C VAL A 28 28.37 43.06 15.97
N ALA A 29 27.36 43.76 16.48
CA ALA A 29 27.39 45.22 16.57
C ALA A 29 28.50 45.67 17.55
N PRO A 30 29.30 46.68 17.21
CA PRO A 30 30.40 47.15 18.04
C PRO A 30 29.88 47.69 19.38
N GLY A 31 30.32 47.09 20.48
CA GLY A 31 29.97 47.52 21.85
C GLY A 31 29.08 46.53 22.63
N ILE A 32 28.45 45.57 21.97
CA ILE A 32 27.71 44.50 22.66
C ILE A 32 28.68 43.32 22.87
N ARG A 33 29.21 43.17 24.09
CA ARG A 33 29.82 41.88 24.46
C ARG A 33 28.70 40.85 24.40
N PRO A 34 28.79 39.77 23.61
CA PRO A 34 27.79 38.72 23.66
C PRO A 34 27.73 38.26 25.12
N LYS A 35 26.60 38.52 25.80
CA LYS A 35 26.34 37.88 27.08
C LYS A 35 26.55 36.40 26.82
N ARG A 36 27.39 35.74 27.61
CA ARG A 36 27.49 34.28 27.59
C ARG A 36 26.07 33.77 27.80
N PHE A 37 25.41 33.39 26.72
CA PHE A 37 24.14 32.71 26.82
C PHE A 37 24.48 31.40 27.49
N PHE A 38 24.22 31.33 28.79
CA PHE A 38 24.19 30.06 29.49
C PHE A 38 23.09 29.26 28.83
N SER A 39 23.48 28.23 28.08
CA SER A 39 22.53 27.25 27.58
C SER A 39 21.66 26.82 28.76
N PRO A 40 20.32 26.93 28.69
CA PRO A 40 19.46 26.51 29.78
C PRO A 40 19.82 25.08 30.18
N GLN A 41 20.20 24.89 31.44
CA GLN A 41 20.63 23.61 32.01
C GLN A 41 19.40 22.71 32.26
N LEU A 42 18.70 22.33 31.20
CA LEU A 42 17.77 21.21 31.30
C LEU A 42 18.58 19.90 31.23
N PRO A 43 18.25 18.88 32.06
CA PRO A 43 18.78 17.53 31.90
C PRO A 43 18.58 16.98 30.50
N ASN A 44 19.47 16.08 30.06
CA ASN A 44 19.44 15.52 28.70
C ASN A 44 18.11 14.79 28.41
N GLU A 45 17.51 14.18 29.43
CA GLU A 45 16.22 13.48 29.36
C GLU A 45 15.07 14.43 29.00
N LEU A 46 15.09 15.66 29.52
CA LEU A 46 14.10 16.67 29.18
C LEU A 46 14.31 17.17 27.75
N TRP A 47 15.55 17.36 27.32
CA TRP A 47 15.84 17.70 25.92
C TRP A 47 15.43 16.60 24.97
N ASP A 48 15.68 15.34 25.30
CA ASP A 48 15.25 14.18 24.51
C ASP A 48 13.72 14.15 24.38
N SER A 49 13.00 14.39 25.48
CA SER A 49 11.54 14.51 25.47
C SER A 49 11.04 15.68 24.61
N ILE A 50 11.71 16.84 24.68
CA ILE A 50 11.40 17.99 23.82
C ILE A 50 11.61 17.62 22.35
N PHE A 51 12.79 17.08 21.98
CA PHE A 51 13.10 16.70 20.61
C PHE A 51 12.12 15.65 20.06
N SER A 52 11.69 14.69 20.88
CA SER A 52 10.72 13.67 20.47
C SER A 52 9.34 14.24 20.08
N ARG A 53 9.03 15.47 20.50
CA ARG A 53 7.77 16.17 20.23
C ARG A 53 7.91 17.26 19.18
N LEU A 54 9.13 17.61 18.79
CA LEU A 54 9.38 18.63 17.77
C LEU A 54 9.23 18.05 16.36
N ALA A 55 8.73 18.87 15.43
CA ALA A 55 8.80 18.52 14.01
C ALA A 55 10.27 18.45 13.56
N ILE A 56 10.60 17.60 12.59
CA ILE A 56 11.97 17.40 12.09
C ILE A 56 12.62 18.73 11.66
N ARG A 57 11.83 19.67 11.11
CA ARG A 57 12.30 21.02 10.76
C ARG A 57 12.85 21.77 11.98
N ASP A 58 12.14 21.69 13.10
CA ASP A 58 12.51 22.37 14.34
C ASP A 58 13.68 21.65 15.03
N VAL A 59 13.72 20.32 14.99
CA VAL A 59 14.89 19.53 15.41
C VAL A 59 16.14 20.04 14.69
N LYS A 60 16.10 20.18 13.36
CA LYS A 60 17.22 20.70 12.57
C LYS A 60 17.62 22.12 12.98
N ALA A 61 16.63 23.00 13.20
CA ALA A 61 16.88 24.37 13.63
C ALA A 61 17.57 24.43 15.00
N VAL A 62 17.07 23.70 16.00
CA VAL A 62 17.63 23.65 17.35
C VAL A 62 19.04 23.04 17.35
N ARG A 63 19.29 22.01 16.53
CA ARG A 63 20.64 21.45 16.38
C ARG A 63 21.66 22.46 15.84
N ALA A 64 21.23 23.38 14.98
CA ALA A 64 22.12 24.40 14.41
C ALA A 64 22.56 25.46 15.43
N THR A 65 21.87 25.60 16.58
CA THR A 65 22.17 26.65 17.56
C THR A 65 23.15 26.22 18.66
N SER A 66 23.34 24.92 18.91
CA SER A 66 24.20 24.42 19.99
C SER A 66 24.78 23.03 19.69
N LYS A 67 26.07 22.82 20.00
CA LYS A 67 26.73 21.50 19.86
C LYS A 67 26.13 20.43 20.77
N GLN A 68 25.73 20.80 21.98
CA GLN A 68 25.10 19.86 22.93
C GLN A 68 23.76 19.36 22.36
N TRP A 69 22.94 20.29 21.88
CA TRP A 69 21.65 19.98 21.26
C TRP A 69 21.82 19.27 19.92
N ALA A 70 22.90 19.56 19.18
CA ALA A 70 23.24 18.86 17.95
C ALA A 70 23.40 17.35 18.17
N ALA A 71 24.04 16.96 19.28
CA ALA A 71 24.25 15.57 19.66
C ALA A 71 22.95 14.89 20.12
N ILE A 72 22.19 15.51 21.02
CA ILE A 72 20.91 14.94 21.50
C ILE A 72 19.90 14.85 20.35
N GLY A 73 19.72 15.94 19.61
CA GLY A 73 18.78 16.02 18.50
C GLY A 73 19.16 15.15 17.30
N ALA A 74 20.40 14.63 17.22
CA ALA A 74 20.82 13.73 16.14
C ALA A 74 19.93 12.48 16.08
N HIS A 75 19.59 11.92 17.25
CA HIS A 75 18.72 10.75 17.40
C HIS A 75 17.29 10.97 16.87
N HIS A 76 16.87 12.22 16.69
CA HIS A 76 15.51 12.58 16.30
C HIS A 76 15.39 13.01 14.83
N LEU A 77 16.50 12.98 14.06
CA LEU A 77 16.47 13.36 12.64
C LEU A 77 15.86 12.30 11.73
N PHE A 78 16.06 11.03 12.09
CA PHE A 78 15.66 9.87 11.29
C PHE A 78 14.86 8.91 12.17
N PRO A 79 13.68 9.31 12.69
CA PRO A 79 12.84 8.39 13.46
C PRO A 79 12.44 7.14 12.66
N PHE A 80 12.49 7.26 11.32
CA PHE A 80 12.35 6.17 10.40
C PHE A 80 13.32 6.34 9.21
N PHE A 81 13.62 5.23 8.54
CA PHE A 81 14.35 5.22 7.29
C PHE A 81 13.51 4.56 6.19
N ARG A 82 13.69 4.99 4.94
CA ARG A 82 12.92 4.48 3.80
C ARG A 82 13.84 4.02 2.69
N LEU A 83 13.76 2.74 2.37
CA LEU A 83 14.45 2.09 1.26
C LEU A 83 13.47 1.96 0.09
N SER A 84 13.77 2.63 -1.01
CA SER A 84 12.93 2.62 -2.21
C SER A 84 13.70 2.06 -3.40
N LEU A 85 13.05 1.24 -4.22
CA LEU A 85 13.65 0.72 -5.46
C LEU A 85 14.14 1.84 -6.38
N GLY A 86 13.38 2.94 -6.48
CA GLY A 86 13.68 4.07 -7.35
C GLY A 86 14.82 4.98 -6.89
N ARG A 87 15.53 4.66 -5.81
CA ARG A 87 16.57 5.52 -5.22
C ARG A 87 17.75 4.70 -4.72
N LYS A 88 18.91 5.34 -4.58
CA LYS A 88 20.12 4.76 -3.97
C LYS A 88 20.07 4.81 -2.45
N ASP A 89 19.01 4.26 -1.85
CA ASP A 89 18.75 4.43 -0.42
C ASP A 89 19.60 3.51 0.46
N PHE A 90 20.12 2.39 -0.07
CA PHE A 90 21.05 1.52 0.67
C PHE A 90 22.39 2.23 0.91
N GLU A 91 22.94 2.89 -0.10
CA GLU A 91 24.16 3.69 0.00
C GLU A 91 23.98 4.87 0.98
N ARG A 92 22.78 5.46 1.00
CA ARG A 92 22.43 6.51 1.96
C ARG A 92 22.29 5.96 3.38
N LEU A 93 21.79 4.74 3.53
CA LEU A 93 21.68 4.08 4.81
C LEU A 93 23.06 3.76 5.38
N GLU A 94 23.99 3.25 4.57
CA GLU A 94 25.39 3.03 4.95
C GLU A 94 25.99 4.31 5.53
N MET A 95 25.83 5.45 4.83
CA MET A 95 26.26 6.75 5.35
C MET A 95 25.60 7.14 6.68
N VAL A 96 24.35 6.77 6.91
CA VAL A 96 23.65 7.06 8.17
C VAL A 96 24.15 6.16 9.29
N VAL A 97 24.42 4.89 8.98
CA VAL A 97 24.94 3.88 9.90
C VAL A 97 26.36 4.22 10.37
N ASP A 98 27.19 4.78 9.50
CA ASP A 98 28.55 5.26 9.86
C ASP A 98 28.54 6.31 10.99
N TYR A 99 27.42 7.01 11.19
CA TYR A 99 27.21 7.92 12.30
C TYR A 99 26.26 7.31 13.33
N LYS A 100 26.80 6.58 14.32
CA LYS A 100 26.03 5.86 15.35
C LYS A 100 24.86 6.65 15.97
N GLN A 101 25.03 7.96 16.17
CA GLN A 101 23.96 8.83 16.72
C GLN A 101 22.71 8.91 15.84
N PHE A 102 22.85 8.82 14.51
CA PHE A 102 21.70 8.80 13.61
C PHE A 102 21.08 7.41 13.58
N ALA A 103 21.89 6.35 13.52
CA ALA A 103 21.42 4.97 13.47
C ALA A 103 20.58 4.57 14.69
N THR A 104 20.98 4.97 15.90
CA THR A 104 20.22 4.69 17.12
C THR A 104 18.88 5.43 17.21
N GLY A 105 18.64 6.40 16.33
CA GLY A 105 17.37 7.10 16.21
C GLY A 105 16.33 6.38 15.33
N VAL A 106 16.76 5.46 14.48
CA VAL A 106 15.90 4.81 13.49
C VAL A 106 15.08 3.70 14.16
N LYS A 107 13.80 4.01 14.43
CA LYS A 107 12.86 3.08 15.07
C LYS A 107 12.01 2.29 14.09
N ALA A 108 11.85 2.81 12.87
CA ALA A 108 11.06 2.16 11.83
C ALA A 108 11.78 2.13 10.48
N LEU A 109 11.62 1.02 9.76
CA LEU A 109 12.13 0.82 8.41
C LEU A 109 10.95 0.66 7.44
N TYR A 110 10.91 1.50 6.40
CA TYR A 110 9.94 1.42 5.32
C TYR A 110 10.60 0.89 4.06
N LEU A 111 10.11 -0.23 3.55
CA LEU A 111 10.57 -0.87 2.32
C LEU A 111 9.53 -0.62 1.23
N GLU A 112 9.84 0.29 0.31
CA GLU A 112 9.02 0.56 -0.89
C GLU A 112 9.49 -0.38 -2.02
N THR A 113 8.95 -1.61 -2.03
CA THR A 113 9.32 -2.68 -2.97
C THR A 113 8.39 -2.76 -4.18
N GLY A 114 7.45 -1.82 -4.30
CA GLY A 114 6.55 -1.73 -5.45
C GLY A 114 7.32 -1.55 -6.75
N LYS A 115 6.95 -2.35 -7.76
CA LYS A 115 7.45 -2.25 -9.12
C LYS A 115 6.28 -2.16 -10.09
N MET A 116 6.49 -1.43 -11.18
CA MET A 116 5.58 -1.43 -12.31
C MET A 116 6.38 -1.58 -13.59
N GLY A 117 5.93 -2.50 -14.44
CA GLY A 117 6.54 -2.82 -15.70
C GLY A 117 6.27 -1.74 -16.73
N ILE A 118 7.17 -1.68 -17.73
CA ILE A 118 7.08 -0.67 -18.79
C ILE A 118 5.79 -0.84 -19.59
N HIS A 119 5.40 -2.08 -19.89
CA HIS A 119 4.14 -2.38 -20.58
C HIS A 119 2.93 -1.82 -19.81
N CYS A 120 2.83 -2.07 -18.50
CA CYS A 120 1.74 -1.59 -17.63
C CYS A 120 1.71 -0.06 -17.53
N MET A 121 2.86 0.57 -17.28
CA MET A 121 2.96 2.03 -17.21
C MET A 121 2.50 2.66 -18.53
N SER A 122 2.98 2.13 -19.66
CA SER A 122 2.61 2.64 -20.99
C SER A 122 1.11 2.49 -21.28
N ASP A 123 0.52 1.38 -20.83
CA ASP A 123 -0.89 1.08 -21.04
C ASP A 123 -1.79 2.05 -20.28
N ILE A 124 -1.54 2.24 -18.98
CA ILE A 124 -2.33 3.15 -18.15
C ILE A 124 -2.15 4.61 -18.58
N LEU A 125 -0.91 5.04 -18.85
CA LEU A 125 -0.68 6.39 -19.35
C LEU A 125 -1.40 6.60 -20.70
N SER A 126 -1.41 5.61 -21.59
CA SER A 126 -2.14 5.71 -22.86
C SER A 126 -3.65 5.86 -22.64
N MET A 127 -4.22 5.09 -21.71
CA MET A 127 -5.62 5.17 -21.33
C MET A 127 -5.95 6.54 -20.76
N MET A 128 -5.11 7.08 -19.86
CA MET A 128 -5.30 8.40 -19.26
C MET A 128 -5.28 9.51 -20.31
N ILE A 129 -4.32 9.48 -21.24
CA ILE A 129 -4.19 10.49 -22.30
C ILE A 129 -5.43 10.50 -23.20
N ILE A 130 -5.98 9.33 -23.52
CA ILE A 130 -7.15 9.19 -24.41
C ILE A 130 -8.46 9.50 -23.70
N SER A 131 -8.59 9.12 -22.43
CA SER A 131 -9.83 9.26 -21.66
C SER A 131 -10.16 10.70 -21.30
N VAL A 132 -9.24 11.65 -21.55
CA VAL A 132 -9.48 13.05 -21.23
C VAL A 132 -10.40 13.68 -22.26
N PRO A 133 -11.52 14.29 -21.83
CA PRO A 133 -12.47 14.90 -22.75
C PRO A 133 -11.77 15.91 -23.66
N TRP A 134 -11.76 15.62 -24.95
CA TRP A 134 -11.13 16.47 -25.97
C TRP A 134 -11.80 17.85 -26.07
N SER A 135 -12.96 18.02 -25.45
CA SER A 135 -13.65 19.30 -25.28
C SER A 135 -12.94 20.26 -24.31
N SER A 136 -12.09 19.76 -23.40
CA SER A 136 -11.36 20.59 -22.43
C SER A 136 -9.94 20.91 -22.90
N GLN A 137 -9.75 22.10 -23.48
CA GLN A 137 -8.42 22.57 -23.87
C GLN A 137 -7.43 22.56 -22.70
N ARG A 138 -7.87 22.99 -21.52
CA ARG A 138 -7.06 23.01 -20.30
C ARG A 138 -6.56 21.62 -19.91
N ALA A 139 -7.40 20.60 -20.01
CA ALA A 139 -7.01 19.23 -19.69
C ALA A 139 -5.99 18.68 -20.71
N ARG A 140 -6.18 18.99 -22.00
CA ARG A 140 -5.20 18.63 -23.05
C ARG A 140 -3.84 19.28 -22.81
N ASP A 141 -3.82 20.57 -22.50
CA ASP A 141 -2.58 21.30 -22.25
C ASP A 141 -1.88 20.77 -21.00
N LEU A 142 -2.64 20.46 -19.93
CA LEU A 142 -2.09 19.85 -18.72
C LEU A 142 -1.45 18.49 -19.01
N ILE A 143 -2.10 17.61 -19.74
CA ILE A 143 -1.54 16.30 -20.07
C ILE A 143 -0.32 16.43 -20.95
N ARG A 144 -0.40 17.26 -22.00
CA ARG A 144 0.72 17.45 -22.93
C ARG A 144 1.95 18.01 -22.24
N THR A 145 1.77 18.98 -21.33
CA THR A 145 2.86 19.57 -20.55
C THR A 145 3.45 18.61 -19.52
N ASN A 146 2.65 17.68 -18.98
CA ASN A 146 3.12 16.75 -17.95
C ASN A 146 3.58 15.40 -18.49
N THR A 147 3.23 15.03 -19.72
CA THR A 147 3.58 13.72 -20.29
C THR A 147 5.09 13.56 -20.46
N ALA A 148 5.78 14.49 -21.12
CA ALA A 148 7.22 14.35 -21.35
C ALA A 148 8.03 14.29 -20.02
N PRO A 149 7.78 15.16 -19.02
CA PRO A 149 8.37 15.01 -17.69
C PRO A 149 8.06 13.66 -17.03
N ALA A 150 6.81 13.19 -17.12
CA ALA A 150 6.40 11.90 -16.58
C ALA A 150 7.20 10.74 -17.21
N LEU A 151 7.36 10.73 -18.54
CA LEU A 151 8.11 9.66 -19.21
C LEU A 151 9.60 9.68 -18.82
N ALA A 152 10.20 10.86 -18.69
CA ALA A 152 11.59 11.00 -18.27
C ALA A 152 11.82 10.59 -16.82
N GLU A 153 10.93 11.00 -15.93
CA GLU A 153 10.97 10.60 -14.53
C GLU A 153 10.80 9.08 -14.40
N TYR A 154 9.81 8.49 -15.09
CA TYR A 154 9.61 7.04 -15.05
C TYR A 154 10.81 6.28 -15.60
N ALA A 155 11.41 6.72 -16.71
CA ALA A 155 12.62 6.10 -17.25
C ALA A 155 13.78 6.12 -16.24
N SER A 156 14.01 7.27 -15.60
CA SER A 156 15.04 7.41 -14.55
C SER A 156 14.76 6.52 -13.34
N TRP A 157 13.52 6.48 -12.88
CA TRP A 157 13.07 5.59 -11.81
C TRP A 157 13.28 4.13 -12.18
N ASN A 158 12.90 3.71 -13.39
CA ASN A 158 12.97 2.33 -13.86
C ASN A 158 14.41 1.83 -13.97
N ILE A 159 15.34 2.66 -14.46
CA ILE A 159 16.79 2.36 -14.46
C ILE A 159 17.26 2.05 -13.04
N THR A 160 16.91 2.90 -12.08
CA THR A 160 17.35 2.76 -10.69
C THR A 160 16.70 1.54 -10.01
N ALA A 161 15.40 1.34 -10.25
CA ALA A 161 14.65 0.19 -9.74
C ALA A 161 15.21 -1.14 -10.25
N HIS A 162 15.60 -1.20 -11.53
CA HIS A 162 16.25 -2.37 -12.09
C HIS A 162 17.58 -2.68 -11.39
N GLN A 163 18.44 -1.68 -11.18
CA GLN A 163 19.71 -1.83 -10.47
C GLN A 163 19.55 -2.30 -9.02
N ASN A 164 18.48 -1.87 -8.35
CA ASN A 164 18.24 -2.19 -6.94
C ASN A 164 17.43 -3.47 -6.71
N THR A 165 16.90 -4.12 -7.75
CA THR A 165 15.95 -5.24 -7.61
C THR A 165 16.51 -6.37 -6.75
N TYR A 166 17.79 -6.72 -6.91
CA TYR A 166 18.41 -7.81 -6.15
C TYR A 166 18.68 -7.46 -4.67
N LYS A 167 18.83 -6.17 -4.33
CA LYS A 167 19.18 -5.75 -2.97
C LYS A 167 18.09 -6.10 -1.94
N PHE A 168 16.83 -6.11 -2.35
CA PHE A 168 15.70 -6.50 -1.47
C PHE A 168 15.53 -8.02 -1.33
N ARG A 169 16.26 -8.82 -2.13
CA ARG A 169 16.32 -10.27 -2.01
C ARG A 169 17.62 -10.74 -1.32
N ASP A 170 18.59 -9.85 -1.11
CA ASP A 170 19.86 -10.17 -0.47
C ASP A 170 19.72 -10.25 1.06
N VAL A 171 19.68 -11.48 1.56
CA VAL A 171 19.56 -11.80 2.99
C VAL A 171 20.73 -11.24 3.80
N VAL A 172 21.94 -11.25 3.25
CA VAL A 172 23.15 -10.78 3.96
C VAL A 172 23.10 -9.28 4.11
N LEU A 173 22.77 -8.56 3.04
CA LEU A 173 22.61 -7.10 3.07
C LEU A 173 21.50 -6.69 4.04
N LEU A 174 20.32 -7.32 3.96
CA LEU A 174 19.22 -7.02 4.85
C LEU A 174 19.55 -7.33 6.32
N ARG A 175 20.30 -8.41 6.60
CA ARG A 175 20.78 -8.72 7.95
C ARG A 175 21.68 -7.60 8.48
N LEU A 176 22.64 -7.14 7.67
CA LEU A 176 23.53 -6.04 8.04
C LEU A 176 22.74 -4.76 8.33
N VAL A 177 21.72 -4.48 7.53
CA VAL A 177 20.78 -3.38 7.79
C VAL A 177 20.13 -3.55 9.16
N PHE A 178 19.54 -4.70 9.48
CA PHE A 178 18.90 -4.92 10.77
C PHE A 178 19.85 -4.86 11.96
N GLU A 179 21.08 -5.38 11.82
CA GLU A 179 22.11 -5.33 12.87
C GLU A 179 22.62 -3.90 13.11
N SER A 180 22.64 -3.07 12.07
CA SER A 180 23.08 -1.68 12.17
C SER A 180 22.09 -0.73 12.85
N LEU A 181 20.81 -1.12 12.90
CA LEU A 181 19.72 -0.32 13.44
C LEU A 181 19.30 -0.83 14.83
N GLU A 182 20.13 -0.56 15.85
CA GLU A 182 19.95 -1.05 17.23
C GLU A 182 18.57 -0.75 17.85
N ALA A 183 17.93 0.36 17.43
CA ALA A 183 16.64 0.80 17.94
C ALA A 183 15.44 0.42 17.05
N LEU A 184 15.66 -0.39 16.01
CA LEU A 184 14.62 -0.79 15.08
C LEU A 184 13.56 -1.64 15.79
N ASP A 185 12.32 -1.17 15.73
CA ASP A 185 11.16 -1.81 16.36
C ASP A 185 10.06 -2.14 15.35
N SER A 186 10.03 -1.43 14.22
CA SER A 186 8.94 -1.54 13.23
C SER A 186 9.47 -1.72 11.81
N VAL A 187 8.88 -2.65 11.07
CA VAL A 187 9.16 -2.87 9.64
C VAL A 187 7.86 -2.77 8.85
N HIS A 188 7.86 -1.92 7.83
CA HIS A 188 6.71 -1.67 6.98
C HIS A 188 7.09 -1.90 5.52
N ILE A 189 6.34 -2.76 4.84
CA ILE A 189 6.55 -3.10 3.44
C ILE A 189 5.37 -2.54 2.67
N THR A 190 5.66 -1.74 1.66
CA THR A 190 4.65 -1.17 0.78
C THR A 190 5.00 -1.39 -0.68
N ARG A 191 4.04 -1.91 -1.44
CA ARG A 191 4.13 -2.04 -2.89
C ARG A 191 3.32 -0.97 -3.63
N ARG A 192 2.49 -0.24 -2.90
CA ARG A 192 1.65 0.83 -3.46
C ARG A 192 2.27 2.21 -3.38
N SER A 193 3.18 2.45 -2.44
CA SER A 193 3.95 3.68 -2.41
C SER A 193 4.99 3.70 -3.52
N SER A 194 5.18 4.85 -4.16
CA SER A 194 6.26 5.08 -5.11
C SER A 194 6.97 6.39 -4.78
N SER A 195 8.21 6.53 -5.23
CA SER A 195 8.95 7.79 -5.12
C SER A 195 8.63 8.79 -6.24
N LEU A 196 7.61 8.51 -7.05
CA LEU A 196 7.26 9.30 -8.22
C LEU A 196 6.52 10.58 -7.80
N GLU A 197 6.98 11.73 -8.26
CA GLU A 197 6.47 13.06 -7.95
C GLU A 197 5.44 13.52 -8.99
N ASN A 198 5.58 13.12 -10.26
CA ASN A 198 4.62 13.48 -11.29
C ASN A 198 3.26 12.83 -11.04
N TYR A 199 2.21 13.66 -11.02
CA TYR A 199 0.86 13.22 -10.69
C TYR A 199 0.30 12.18 -11.69
N LEU A 200 0.67 12.23 -12.97
CA LEU A 200 0.23 11.23 -13.97
C LEU A 200 0.82 9.87 -13.63
N LEU A 201 2.10 9.83 -13.22
CA LEU A 201 2.76 8.61 -12.81
C LEU A 201 2.18 8.08 -11.49
N GLY A 202 1.94 8.96 -10.52
CA GLY A 202 1.33 8.57 -9.24
C GLY A 202 -0.07 7.99 -9.43
N TYR A 203 -0.88 8.58 -10.31
CA TYR A 203 -2.19 8.03 -10.69
C TYR A 203 -2.05 6.70 -11.43
N ALA A 204 -1.16 6.63 -12.44
CA ALA A 204 -0.94 5.41 -13.20
C ALA A 204 -0.47 4.26 -12.31
N TRP A 205 0.42 4.55 -11.36
CA TRP A 205 0.88 3.62 -10.33
C TRP A 205 -0.26 3.13 -9.45
N CYS A 206 -1.15 4.01 -8.98
CA CYS A 206 -2.30 3.59 -8.17
C CYS A 206 -3.24 2.66 -8.96
N MET A 207 -3.39 2.88 -10.26
CA MET A 207 -4.25 2.06 -11.12
C MET A 207 -3.65 0.70 -11.47
N ALA A 208 -2.34 0.62 -11.66
CA ALA A 208 -1.65 -0.58 -12.16
C ALA A 208 -0.62 -1.21 -11.22
N SER A 209 -0.45 -0.74 -9.98
CA SER A 209 0.41 -1.40 -8.97
C SER A 209 0.00 -2.85 -8.63
N LYS A 210 -1.05 -3.39 -9.26
CA LYS A 210 -1.49 -4.78 -9.16
C LYS A 210 -0.78 -5.76 -10.10
N VAL A 211 0.29 -5.36 -10.78
CA VAL A 211 0.99 -6.31 -11.66
C VAL A 211 1.51 -7.48 -10.83
N ASN A 212 1.26 -8.68 -11.33
CA ASN A 212 1.46 -9.99 -10.70
C ASN A 212 2.93 -10.33 -10.40
N TYR A 213 3.74 -9.43 -9.82
CA TYR A 213 5.11 -9.79 -9.37
C TYR A 213 5.06 -10.61 -8.08
N PHE A 214 4.34 -11.72 -8.09
CA PHE A 214 4.12 -12.54 -6.90
C PHE A 214 5.41 -13.23 -6.48
N ASN A 215 6.10 -13.91 -7.40
CA ASN A 215 7.32 -14.63 -7.08
C ASN A 215 8.39 -13.68 -6.51
N ARG A 216 8.54 -12.50 -7.12
CA ARG A 216 9.35 -11.42 -6.55
C ARG A 216 8.97 -11.06 -5.12
N SER A 217 7.69 -10.76 -4.88
CA SER A 217 7.23 -10.34 -3.55
C SER A 217 7.50 -11.39 -2.52
N ILE A 218 7.25 -12.66 -2.88
CA ILE A 218 7.48 -13.82 -2.03
C ILE A 218 8.96 -13.89 -1.70
N ALA A 219 9.84 -13.80 -2.70
CA ALA A 219 11.28 -13.84 -2.51
C ALA A 219 11.78 -12.68 -1.62
N GLU A 220 11.33 -11.45 -1.86
CA GLU A 220 11.68 -10.28 -1.04
C GLU A 220 11.22 -10.45 0.41
N PHE A 221 9.95 -10.85 0.62
CA PHE A 221 9.41 -11.04 1.96
C PHE A 221 10.07 -12.23 2.68
N HIS A 222 10.34 -13.32 1.97
CA HIS A 222 11.08 -14.47 2.48
C HIS A 222 12.51 -14.08 2.90
N SER A 223 13.25 -13.39 2.04
CA SER A 223 14.60 -12.90 2.35
C SER A 223 14.60 -11.97 3.56
N LEU A 224 13.59 -11.12 3.70
CA LEU A 224 13.42 -10.26 4.86
C LEU A 224 13.23 -11.05 6.16
N LEU A 225 12.37 -12.06 6.16
CA LEU A 225 12.14 -12.90 7.34
C LEU A 225 13.39 -13.72 7.71
N LEU A 226 14.12 -14.24 6.71
CA LEU A 226 15.40 -14.92 6.94
C LEU A 226 16.48 -13.98 7.50
N ALA A 227 16.53 -12.75 7.00
CA ALA A 227 17.46 -11.73 7.48
C ALA A 227 17.14 -11.33 8.92
N LEU A 228 15.86 -11.19 9.28
CA LEU A 228 15.43 -10.97 10.66
C LEU A 228 15.82 -12.14 11.56
N ALA A 229 15.56 -13.38 11.12
CA ALA A 229 15.93 -14.60 11.86
C ALA A 229 17.44 -14.72 12.12
N SER A 230 18.24 -14.21 11.18
CA SER A 230 19.70 -14.22 11.28
C SER A 230 20.25 -13.00 12.04
N SER A 231 19.42 -12.01 12.34
CA SER A 231 19.80 -10.80 13.07
C SER A 231 19.56 -10.98 14.58
N ARG A 232 20.17 -10.10 15.38
CA ARG A 232 19.86 -10.00 16.82
C ARG A 232 18.70 -9.06 17.12
N SER A 233 18.12 -8.46 16.09
CA SER A 233 17.10 -7.41 16.18
C SER A 233 15.72 -8.04 16.25
N TRP A 234 14.89 -7.54 17.16
CA TRP A 234 13.53 -8.03 17.39
C TRP A 234 12.59 -6.90 17.04
N ILE A 235 11.57 -7.18 16.24
CA ILE A 235 10.58 -6.18 15.85
C ILE A 235 9.28 -6.43 16.59
N SER A 236 8.62 -5.36 17.03
CA SER A 236 7.27 -5.44 17.59
C SER A 236 6.19 -5.22 16.53
N THR A 237 6.52 -4.55 15.43
CA THR A 237 5.56 -4.22 14.36
C THR A 237 6.03 -4.70 13.00
N LEU A 238 5.16 -5.41 12.28
CA LEU A 238 5.36 -5.84 10.91
C LEU A 238 4.12 -5.52 10.10
N SER A 239 4.30 -4.87 8.95
CA SER A 239 3.19 -4.64 8.02
C SER A 239 3.58 -4.87 6.57
N HIS A 240 2.63 -5.36 5.78
CA HIS A 240 2.76 -5.56 4.34
C HIS A 240 1.42 -5.25 3.64
N ASP A 241 1.40 -4.30 2.71
CA ASP A 241 0.14 -3.79 2.11
C ASP A 241 -0.37 -4.54 0.86
N GLN A 242 0.44 -5.45 0.32
CA GLN A 242 0.09 -6.25 -0.86
C GLN A 242 0.88 -7.57 -0.94
N LEU A 243 0.77 -8.44 0.08
CA LEU A 243 1.48 -9.71 0.14
C LEU A 243 0.75 -10.77 -0.71
N PRO A 244 1.38 -11.40 -1.72
CA PRO A 244 0.71 -12.42 -2.51
C PRO A 244 0.18 -13.56 -1.64
N VAL A 245 -1.04 -14.00 -1.91
CA VAL A 245 -1.62 -15.19 -1.26
C VAL A 245 -0.73 -16.42 -1.43
N THR A 246 0.06 -16.45 -2.50
CA THR A 246 0.96 -17.57 -2.80
C THR A 246 2.05 -17.80 -1.76
N PHE A 247 2.41 -16.79 -0.98
CA PHE A 247 3.36 -16.93 0.13
C PHE A 247 2.92 -17.98 1.16
N PHE A 248 1.63 -18.04 1.51
CA PHE A 248 1.15 -18.96 2.55
C PHE A 248 0.79 -20.36 2.04
N ALA A 249 1.00 -20.67 0.75
CA ALA A 249 0.97 -22.07 0.32
C ALA A 249 2.34 -22.74 0.34
N ALA A 250 3.37 -22.04 0.84
CA ALA A 250 4.64 -22.67 1.14
C ALA A 250 4.46 -23.82 2.14
N ASP A 251 5.45 -24.71 2.17
CA ASP A 251 5.45 -25.83 3.10
C ASP A 251 5.29 -25.36 4.56
N THR A 252 4.53 -26.12 5.35
CA THR A 252 4.20 -25.72 6.72
C THR A 252 5.43 -25.61 7.61
N ASP A 253 6.45 -26.46 7.41
CA ASP A 253 7.67 -26.40 8.20
C ASP A 253 8.55 -25.21 7.79
N VAL A 254 8.52 -24.84 6.51
CA VAL A 254 9.12 -23.59 6.04
C VAL A 254 8.43 -22.40 6.72
N LEU A 255 7.09 -22.30 6.67
CA LEU A 255 6.36 -21.22 7.33
C LEU A 255 6.63 -21.14 8.84
N LYS A 256 6.67 -22.27 9.54
CA LYS A 256 7.02 -22.32 10.97
C LYS A 256 8.42 -21.76 11.22
N SER A 257 9.42 -22.15 10.42
CA SER A 257 10.79 -21.64 10.56
C SER A 257 10.86 -20.10 10.42
N LEU A 258 10.04 -19.54 9.54
CA LEU A 258 9.97 -18.08 9.31
C LEU A 258 9.25 -17.31 10.43
N THR A 259 8.50 -17.99 11.30
CA THR A 259 7.83 -17.36 12.45
C THR A 259 8.72 -17.23 13.69
N VAL A 260 9.87 -17.90 13.72
CA VAL A 260 10.85 -17.81 14.81
C VAL A 260 11.31 -16.36 15.10
N PRO A 261 11.70 -15.53 14.10
CA PRO A 261 12.03 -14.12 14.36
C PRO A 261 10.83 -13.27 14.83
N LEU A 262 9.60 -13.76 14.66
CA LEU A 262 8.38 -13.00 14.92
C LEU A 262 7.81 -13.26 16.31
N GLN A 263 8.48 -14.01 17.18
CA GLN A 263 7.97 -14.31 18.53
C GLN A 263 7.79 -13.05 19.41
N GLY A 264 8.58 -12.00 19.14
CA GLY A 264 8.45 -10.68 19.79
C GLY A 264 7.35 -9.79 19.20
N LEU A 265 6.72 -10.20 18.10
CA LEU A 265 5.78 -9.39 17.34
C LEU A 265 4.49 -9.15 18.12
N ARG A 266 4.05 -7.89 18.16
CA ARG A 266 2.84 -7.43 18.85
C ARG A 266 1.80 -6.88 17.88
N TYR A 267 2.24 -6.25 16.79
CA TYR A 267 1.37 -5.62 15.81
C TYR A 267 1.66 -6.23 14.44
N LEU A 268 0.66 -6.87 13.85
CA LEU A 268 0.77 -7.47 12.53
C LEU A 268 -0.34 -6.94 11.63
N HIS A 269 0.06 -6.37 10.51
CA HIS A 269 -0.89 -5.91 9.50
C HIS A 269 -0.53 -6.47 8.12
N LEU A 270 -1.35 -7.38 7.62
CA LEU A 270 -1.18 -8.00 6.31
C LEU A 270 -2.40 -7.70 5.43
N THR A 271 -2.15 -7.05 4.30
CA THR A 271 -3.10 -6.96 3.21
C THR A 271 -2.61 -7.86 2.08
N PHE A 272 -3.46 -8.75 1.61
CA PHE A 272 -3.11 -9.79 0.64
C PHE A 272 -3.44 -9.37 -0.79
N ASP A 273 -2.59 -9.74 -1.74
CA ASP A 273 -2.89 -9.63 -3.16
C ASP A 273 -3.48 -10.93 -3.67
N ALA A 274 -4.71 -10.83 -4.19
CA ALA A 274 -5.48 -11.95 -4.71
C ALA A 274 -6.23 -11.49 -5.95
N THR A 275 -5.81 -12.03 -7.08
CA THR A 275 -6.37 -11.92 -8.42
C THR A 275 -7.48 -12.96 -8.65
N GLU A 276 -7.30 -14.14 -8.06
CA GLU A 276 -8.27 -15.23 -7.98
C GLU A 276 -8.73 -15.44 -6.52
N PRO A 277 -9.87 -16.13 -6.30
CA PRO A 277 -10.29 -16.56 -4.97
C PRO A 277 -9.16 -17.33 -4.24
N PRO A 278 -8.83 -16.99 -2.98
CA PRO A 278 -7.76 -17.66 -2.25
C PRO A 278 -8.11 -19.11 -1.95
N ARG A 279 -7.22 -20.03 -2.35
CA ARG A 279 -7.36 -21.46 -2.11
C ARG A 279 -7.24 -21.84 -0.64
N LYS A 280 -7.69 -23.04 -0.29
CA LYS A 280 -7.64 -23.53 1.10
C LYS A 280 -6.22 -23.65 1.65
N VAL A 281 -5.27 -24.03 0.80
CA VAL A 281 -3.86 -24.14 1.21
C VAL A 281 -3.31 -22.82 1.74
N PHE A 282 -3.70 -21.68 1.13
CA PHE A 282 -3.36 -20.35 1.64
C PHE A 282 -3.91 -20.13 3.05
N TRP A 283 -5.20 -20.42 3.25
CA TRP A 283 -5.85 -20.21 4.54
C TRP A 283 -5.26 -21.11 5.63
N ALA A 284 -5.00 -22.38 5.32
CA ALA A 284 -4.36 -23.31 6.25
C ALA A 284 -2.96 -22.83 6.63
N GLY A 285 -2.14 -22.43 5.65
CA GLY A 285 -0.80 -21.89 5.91
C GLY A 285 -0.81 -20.57 6.68
N LEU A 286 -1.75 -19.66 6.37
CA LEU A 286 -1.95 -18.42 7.11
C LEU A 286 -2.34 -18.69 8.57
N GLY A 287 -3.28 -19.61 8.78
CA GLY A 287 -3.69 -20.07 10.11
C GLY A 287 -2.53 -20.62 10.92
N ASN A 288 -1.75 -21.53 10.34
CA ASN A 288 -0.56 -22.10 10.96
C ASN A 288 0.50 -21.02 11.28
N PHE A 289 0.77 -20.12 10.33
CA PHE A 289 1.70 -19.02 10.49
C PHE A 289 1.30 -18.10 11.66
N LEU A 290 0.05 -17.64 11.68
CA LEU A 290 -0.45 -16.73 12.71
C LEU A 290 -0.58 -17.39 14.09
N SER A 291 -0.94 -18.68 14.13
CA SER A 291 -1.01 -19.44 15.38
C SER A 291 0.35 -19.61 16.06
N SER A 292 1.44 -19.47 15.30
CA SER A 292 2.82 -19.53 15.82
C SER A 292 3.26 -18.20 16.45
N ILE A 293 2.50 -17.12 16.32
CA ILE A 293 2.82 -15.78 16.85
C ILE A 293 1.92 -15.48 18.06
N LEU A 294 2.31 -15.98 19.23
CA LEU A 294 1.43 -16.03 20.40
C LEU A 294 1.21 -14.66 21.11
N ASN A 295 2.11 -13.71 20.88
CA ASN A 295 2.15 -12.43 21.61
C ASN A 295 1.42 -11.27 20.91
N LEU A 296 0.65 -11.56 19.85
CA LEU A 296 -0.09 -10.54 19.11
C LEU A 296 -1.07 -9.78 20.01
N GLN A 297 -1.03 -8.46 19.87
CA GLN A 297 -1.94 -7.50 20.48
C GLN A 297 -2.83 -6.82 19.44
N GLU A 298 -2.34 -6.69 18.21
CA GLU A 298 -3.11 -6.16 17.10
C GLU A 298 -2.91 -7.02 15.85
N LEU A 299 -4.02 -7.39 15.23
CA LEU A 299 -4.06 -8.16 14.00
C LEU A 299 -4.98 -7.46 12.99
N ASN A 300 -4.40 -6.96 11.90
CA ASN A 300 -5.14 -6.42 10.78
C ASN A 300 -4.92 -7.32 9.56
N LEU A 301 -6.00 -7.90 9.04
CA LEU A 301 -6.01 -8.76 7.87
C LEU A 301 -6.97 -8.24 6.82
N GLY A 302 -6.63 -8.42 5.56
CA GLY A 302 -7.60 -8.22 4.50
C GLY A 302 -7.03 -8.38 3.11
N PHE A 303 -7.84 -8.13 2.10
CA PHE A 303 -7.39 -8.15 0.70
C PHE A 303 -7.15 -6.75 0.17
N SER A 304 -6.23 -6.67 -0.80
CA SER A 304 -5.99 -5.52 -1.65
C SER A 304 -7.26 -5.22 -2.45
N PRO A 305 -7.75 -3.97 -2.50
CA PRO A 305 -8.94 -3.66 -3.30
C PRO A 305 -8.66 -3.96 -4.77
N VAL A 306 -9.54 -4.75 -5.39
CA VAL A 306 -9.50 -4.92 -6.84
C VAL A 306 -10.14 -3.67 -7.47
N PHE A 307 -9.34 -2.62 -7.72
CA PHE A 307 -9.74 -1.52 -8.63
C PHE A 307 -10.49 -2.08 -9.84
N GLY A 308 -11.76 -1.69 -9.94
CA GLY A 308 -12.75 -2.12 -10.90
C GLY A 308 -13.85 -1.07 -10.96
N LYS A 309 -14.97 -1.38 -11.61
CA LYS A 309 -16.11 -0.45 -11.73
C LYS A 309 -16.61 0.06 -10.36
N HIS A 310 -16.50 -0.76 -9.30
CA HIS A 310 -16.86 -0.39 -7.93
C HIS A 310 -15.61 -0.04 -7.12
N LYS A 311 -15.37 1.26 -6.93
CA LYS A 311 -14.15 1.80 -6.30
C LYS A 311 -14.01 1.46 -4.81
N ASN A 312 -15.06 1.00 -4.16
CA ASN A 312 -15.06 0.60 -2.74
C ASN A 312 -15.50 -0.86 -2.54
N GLY A 313 -15.27 -1.70 -3.54
CA GLY A 313 -15.73 -3.07 -3.50
C GLY A 313 -14.78 -4.05 -2.81
N GLY A 314 -15.34 -5.11 -2.24
CA GLY A 314 -14.57 -6.29 -1.86
C GLY A 314 -14.03 -7.01 -3.10
N SER A 315 -12.87 -7.65 -3.01
CA SER A 315 -12.30 -8.45 -4.11
C SER A 315 -13.27 -9.54 -4.59
N TRP A 316 -14.13 -10.00 -3.68
CA TRP A 316 -15.18 -10.98 -3.88
C TRP A 316 -16.37 -10.50 -4.74
N GLU A 317 -16.54 -9.20 -5.00
CA GLU A 317 -17.68 -8.70 -5.81
C GLU A 317 -17.63 -9.08 -7.27
N LYS A 318 -16.43 -9.36 -7.79
CA LYS A 318 -16.24 -9.74 -9.19
C LYS A 318 -16.27 -11.25 -9.40
N CYS A 319 -16.51 -12.01 -8.34
CA CYS A 319 -16.48 -13.46 -8.41
C CYS A 319 -17.88 -13.99 -8.73
N ASP A 320 -17.97 -14.86 -9.73
CA ASP A 320 -19.23 -15.54 -10.07
C ASP A 320 -19.67 -16.50 -8.96
N ASP A 321 -18.72 -17.11 -8.23
CA ASP A 321 -18.98 -17.99 -7.10
C ASP A 321 -18.36 -17.44 -5.80
N ILE A 322 -19.18 -16.74 -5.03
CA ILE A 322 -18.81 -16.17 -3.74
C ILE A 322 -18.33 -17.24 -2.72
N LEU A 323 -18.72 -18.51 -2.87
CA LEU A 323 -18.27 -19.60 -2.01
C LEU A 323 -16.75 -19.79 -2.06
N ASP A 324 -16.11 -19.45 -3.17
CA ASP A 324 -14.67 -19.58 -3.31
C ASP A 324 -13.90 -18.51 -2.50
N TRP A 325 -14.58 -17.43 -2.11
CA TRP A 325 -14.02 -16.40 -1.21
C TRP A 325 -14.35 -16.64 0.26
N TYR A 326 -15.20 -17.63 0.56
CA TYR A 326 -15.69 -17.88 1.90
C TYR A 326 -14.59 -18.44 2.83
N VAL A 327 -14.47 -17.84 4.02
CA VAL A 327 -13.47 -18.21 5.03
C VAL A 327 -14.14 -18.75 6.30
N PRO A 328 -14.06 -20.06 6.58
CA PRO A 328 -14.46 -20.64 7.85
C PRO A 328 -13.38 -20.35 8.90
N LEU A 329 -13.49 -19.20 9.58
CA LEU A 329 -12.52 -18.74 10.57
C LEU A 329 -12.22 -19.77 11.68
N TRP A 330 -13.17 -20.65 12.02
CA TRP A 330 -12.94 -21.72 13.00
C TRP A 330 -12.03 -22.83 12.48
N LYS A 331 -11.95 -23.05 11.17
CA LYS A 331 -10.98 -23.98 10.56
C LYS A 331 -9.61 -23.32 10.43
N VAL A 332 -9.58 -22.06 9.98
CA VAL A 332 -8.34 -21.29 9.77
C VAL A 332 -7.59 -21.08 11.09
N PHE A 333 -8.28 -20.57 12.11
CA PHE A 333 -7.64 -20.22 13.38
C PHE A 333 -7.81 -21.30 14.45
N ASN A 334 -8.55 -22.38 14.17
CA ASN A 334 -8.79 -23.49 15.09
C ASN A 334 -9.09 -23.02 16.53
N SER A 335 -8.42 -23.58 17.54
CA SER A 335 -8.49 -23.18 18.95
C SER A 335 -7.55 -22.03 19.32
N CYS A 336 -6.86 -21.42 18.35
CA CYS A 336 -5.93 -20.33 18.61
C CYS A 336 -6.66 -19.17 19.31
N THR A 337 -6.09 -18.73 20.43
CA THR A 337 -6.57 -17.60 21.21
C THR A 337 -5.36 -16.80 21.66
N TRP A 338 -5.10 -15.66 21.02
CA TRP A 338 -4.10 -14.69 21.47
C TRP A 338 -4.53 -14.03 22.77
N LYS A 339 -3.78 -14.31 23.84
CA LYS A 339 -4.10 -13.88 25.22
C LYS A 339 -4.06 -12.37 25.43
N ASN A 340 -3.40 -11.62 24.55
CA ASN A 340 -3.18 -10.18 24.68
C ASN A 340 -3.85 -9.38 23.54
N MET A 341 -4.77 -10.00 22.79
CA MET A 341 -5.39 -9.38 21.62
C MET A 341 -6.28 -8.21 22.03
N LYS A 342 -5.88 -6.99 21.65
CA LYS A 342 -6.56 -5.72 21.94
C LYS A 342 -7.27 -5.16 20.72
N ALA A 343 -6.77 -5.42 19.51
CA ALA A 343 -7.29 -4.84 18.29
C ALA A 343 -7.35 -5.88 17.16
N ILE A 344 -8.49 -5.98 16.49
CA ILE A 344 -8.66 -6.80 15.29
C ILE A 344 -9.23 -5.92 14.18
N GLY A 345 -8.60 -5.94 13.01
CA GLY A 345 -9.13 -5.37 11.78
C GLY A 345 -9.30 -6.44 10.72
N LEU A 346 -10.48 -6.53 10.12
CA LEU A 346 -10.79 -7.45 9.03
C LEU A 346 -11.33 -6.65 7.85
N SER A 347 -10.76 -6.84 6.66
CA SER A 347 -11.21 -6.09 5.48
C SER A 347 -11.26 -6.90 4.18
N ARG A 348 -12.30 -6.67 3.36
CA ARG A 348 -12.45 -7.27 2.02
C ARG A 348 -12.51 -8.80 2.02
N MET A 349 -13.06 -9.41 3.07
CA MET A 349 -13.17 -10.87 3.24
C MET A 349 -14.63 -11.30 3.28
N VAL A 350 -14.88 -12.60 3.03
CA VAL A 350 -16.21 -13.19 3.11
C VAL A 350 -16.27 -14.19 4.27
N PHE A 351 -17.24 -14.00 5.16
CA PHE A 351 -17.43 -14.85 6.34
C PHE A 351 -18.86 -15.38 6.43
N CYS A 352 -19.16 -16.15 7.47
CA CYS A 352 -20.52 -16.32 7.93
C CYS A 352 -20.63 -15.69 9.32
N GLU A 353 -21.85 -15.29 9.69
CA GLU A 353 -22.16 -14.67 10.98
C GLU A 353 -21.64 -15.51 12.15
N ALA A 354 -21.96 -16.81 12.19
CA ALA A 354 -21.55 -17.70 13.27
C ALA A 354 -20.03 -17.83 13.39
N GLY A 355 -19.32 -17.92 12.26
CA GLY A 355 -17.87 -18.01 12.21
C GLY A 355 -17.19 -16.74 12.70
N LEU A 356 -17.68 -15.57 12.26
CA LEU A 356 -17.15 -14.27 12.68
C LEU A 356 -17.38 -14.02 14.18
N LEU A 357 -18.60 -14.27 14.66
CA LEU A 357 -18.95 -14.12 16.07
C LEU A 357 -18.16 -15.10 16.96
N GLY A 358 -18.00 -16.36 16.52
CA GLY A 358 -17.23 -17.35 17.24
C GLY A 358 -15.73 -17.01 17.32
N PHE A 359 -15.16 -16.46 16.24
CA PHE A 359 -13.78 -15.97 16.23
C PHE A 359 -13.59 -14.78 17.19
N LEU A 360 -14.41 -13.74 17.04
CA LEU A 360 -14.30 -12.53 17.87
C LEU A 360 -14.63 -12.81 19.35
N GLY A 361 -15.57 -13.70 19.63
CA GLY A 361 -15.98 -14.09 20.97
C GLY A 361 -14.85 -14.72 21.80
N LYS A 362 -13.90 -15.42 21.18
CA LYS A 362 -12.70 -15.95 21.87
C LYS A 362 -11.83 -14.86 22.49
N HIS A 363 -11.92 -13.64 21.95
CA HIS A 363 -11.14 -12.50 22.39
C HIS A 363 -11.98 -11.49 23.20
N ALA A 364 -13.21 -11.82 23.58
CA ALA A 364 -14.12 -10.90 24.25
C ALA A 364 -13.53 -10.25 25.52
N ALA A 365 -12.72 -11.00 26.27
CA ALA A 365 -12.08 -10.51 27.50
C ALA A 365 -11.06 -9.38 27.24
N THR A 366 -10.36 -9.40 26.11
CA THR A 366 -9.18 -8.54 25.86
C THR A 366 -9.38 -7.57 24.71
N LEU A 367 -10.25 -7.88 23.76
CA LEU A 367 -10.51 -7.08 22.57
C LEU A 367 -11.17 -5.75 22.96
N ARG A 368 -10.59 -4.64 22.49
CA ARG A 368 -11.05 -3.27 22.76
C ARG A 368 -11.26 -2.44 21.49
N SER A 369 -10.57 -2.77 20.40
CA SER A 369 -10.76 -2.13 19.10
C SER A 369 -11.15 -3.16 18.05
N LEU A 370 -12.19 -2.88 17.28
CA LEU A 370 -12.61 -3.72 16.17
C LEU A 370 -12.84 -2.86 14.92
N GLU A 371 -12.19 -3.21 13.83
CA GLU A 371 -12.40 -2.61 12.52
C GLU A 371 -12.92 -3.66 11.54
N LEU A 372 -14.07 -3.40 10.94
CA LEU A 372 -14.64 -4.21 9.87
C LEU A 372 -14.79 -3.33 8.65
N ALA A 373 -14.29 -3.78 7.50
CA ALA A 373 -14.40 -3.00 6.27
C ALA A 373 -14.65 -3.85 5.03
N ASN A 374 -15.63 -3.49 4.21
CA ASN A 374 -15.90 -4.18 2.94
C ASN A 374 -16.13 -5.71 3.09
N ILE A 375 -16.94 -6.13 4.07
CA ILE A 375 -17.12 -7.54 4.41
C ILE A 375 -18.31 -8.14 3.65
N GLY A 376 -18.14 -9.33 3.09
CA GLY A 376 -19.26 -10.16 2.63
C GLY A 376 -19.70 -11.14 3.72
N LEU A 377 -21.00 -11.36 3.88
CA LEU A 377 -21.53 -12.49 4.65
C LEU A 377 -22.13 -13.49 3.68
N TRP A 378 -21.43 -14.60 3.47
CA TRP A 378 -21.99 -15.76 2.79
C TRP A 378 -23.32 -16.18 3.44
N GLN A 379 -23.35 -16.18 4.77
CA GLN A 379 -24.54 -16.49 5.55
C GLN A 379 -24.64 -15.57 6.78
N GLY A 380 -25.85 -15.08 7.05
CA GLY A 380 -26.23 -14.34 8.24
C GLY A 380 -26.51 -12.86 7.99
N SER A 381 -26.66 -12.09 9.07
CA SER A 381 -27.03 -10.68 8.99
C SER A 381 -26.06 -9.78 9.74
N PHE A 382 -25.67 -8.66 9.12
CA PHE A 382 -24.86 -7.63 9.78
C PHE A 382 -25.59 -7.02 10.97
N ARG A 383 -26.91 -6.89 10.90
CA ARG A 383 -27.73 -6.43 12.04
C ARG A 383 -27.55 -7.33 13.26
N ARG A 384 -27.70 -8.65 13.08
CA ARG A 384 -27.52 -9.62 14.17
C ARG A 384 -26.09 -9.64 14.68
N ILE A 385 -25.10 -9.56 13.78
CA ILE A 385 -23.68 -9.43 14.16
C ILE A 385 -23.48 -8.22 15.06
N LEU A 386 -23.93 -7.03 14.65
CA LEU A 386 -23.76 -5.80 15.43
C LEU A 386 -24.44 -5.87 16.80
N LEU A 387 -25.68 -6.37 16.87
CA LEU A 387 -26.39 -6.59 18.14
C LEU A 387 -25.63 -7.56 19.04
N LYS A 388 -25.17 -8.68 18.49
CA LYS A 388 -24.44 -9.69 19.26
C LYS A 388 -23.09 -9.18 19.73
N LEU A 389 -22.31 -8.52 18.86
CA LEU A 389 -21.04 -7.91 19.21
C LEU A 389 -21.20 -6.88 20.33
N LYS A 390 -22.22 -6.02 20.27
CA LYS A 390 -22.52 -5.06 21.35
C LYS A 390 -22.77 -5.73 22.70
N SER A 391 -23.51 -6.84 22.70
CA SER A 391 -23.80 -7.58 23.94
C SER A 391 -22.62 -8.43 24.45
N THR A 392 -21.65 -8.75 23.58
CA THR A 392 -20.60 -9.72 23.89
C THR A 392 -19.23 -9.07 24.12
N LEU A 393 -18.95 -7.93 23.47
CA LEU A 393 -17.64 -7.29 23.46
C LEU A 393 -17.66 -5.93 24.17
N ALA A 394 -16.68 -5.68 25.03
CA ALA A 394 -16.47 -4.39 25.69
C ALA A 394 -15.56 -3.48 24.86
N LEU A 395 -16.02 -3.05 23.68
CA LEU A 395 -15.23 -2.25 22.75
C LEU A 395 -15.12 -0.78 23.20
N SER A 396 -13.90 -0.24 23.16
CA SER A 396 -13.64 1.20 23.31
C SER A 396 -13.53 1.93 21.98
N SER A 397 -13.34 1.19 20.87
CA SER A 397 -13.22 1.70 19.51
C SER A 397 -13.88 0.73 18.54
N PHE A 398 -14.70 1.24 17.63
CA PHE A 398 -15.35 0.44 16.59
C PHE A 398 -15.39 1.19 15.28
N LYS A 399 -14.85 0.60 14.21
CA LYS A 399 -14.88 1.16 12.86
C LYS A 399 -15.61 0.22 11.92
N PHE A 400 -16.58 0.75 11.18
CA PHE A 400 -17.45 -0.02 10.31
C PHE A 400 -17.77 0.76 9.04
N TRP A 401 -17.05 0.47 7.96
CA TRP A 401 -17.09 1.27 6.74
C TRP A 401 -16.89 0.42 5.47
N GLY A 402 -17.21 0.97 4.31
CA GLY A 402 -17.12 0.26 3.02
C GLY A 402 -18.40 -0.48 2.64
N HIS A 403 -18.28 -1.49 1.79
CA HIS A 403 -19.41 -2.27 1.28
C HIS A 403 -19.63 -3.57 2.06
N PHE A 404 -20.75 -3.65 2.77
CA PHE A 404 -21.19 -4.83 3.48
C PHE A 404 -22.34 -5.48 2.75
N LYS A 405 -22.27 -6.77 2.48
CA LYS A 405 -23.36 -7.49 1.79
C LYS A 405 -23.59 -8.86 2.38
N SER A 406 -24.82 -9.12 2.82
CA SER A 406 -25.26 -10.48 3.07
C SER A 406 -25.80 -11.11 1.79
N PHE A 407 -25.33 -12.32 1.48
CA PHE A 407 -25.76 -13.07 0.30
C PHE A 407 -27.00 -13.94 0.56
N ASP A 408 -27.26 -14.32 1.81
CA ASP A 408 -28.41 -15.16 2.18
C ASP A 408 -29.59 -14.38 2.75
N THR A 409 -29.37 -13.11 3.13
CA THR A 409 -30.36 -12.24 3.76
C THR A 409 -30.68 -11.06 2.82
N PRO A 410 -31.73 -11.17 1.99
CA PRO A 410 -32.10 -10.13 1.04
C PRO A 410 -32.31 -8.78 1.74
N GLY A 411 -31.79 -7.71 1.14
CA GLY A 411 -31.89 -6.34 1.68
C GLY A 411 -30.85 -5.97 2.72
N ASP A 412 -30.02 -6.90 3.20
CA ASP A 412 -28.93 -6.61 4.15
C ASP A 412 -27.62 -6.24 3.41
N GLU A 413 -27.69 -5.18 2.60
CA GLU A 413 -26.57 -4.57 1.86
C GLU A 413 -26.37 -3.10 2.29
N TRP A 414 -25.17 -2.78 2.78
CA TRP A 414 -24.85 -1.48 3.38
C TRP A 414 -23.62 -0.92 2.67
N ARG A 415 -23.66 0.34 2.26
CA ARG A 415 -22.50 1.03 1.66
C ARG A 415 -22.18 2.28 2.46
N LEU A 416 -21.12 2.23 3.24
CA LEU A 416 -20.75 3.26 4.20
C LEU A 416 -19.45 3.93 3.75
N ARG A 417 -19.41 5.26 3.73
CA ARG A 417 -18.16 5.99 3.46
C ARG A 417 -17.30 6.05 4.72
N PRO A 418 -15.98 5.83 4.63
CA PRO A 418 -15.10 6.04 5.77
C PRO A 418 -14.98 7.54 6.08
N ASP A 419 -14.88 7.89 7.38
CA ASP A 419 -14.55 9.25 7.81
C ASP A 419 -13.11 9.65 7.45
N SER A 420 -12.23 8.65 7.40
CA SER A 420 -10.85 8.75 6.94
C SER A 420 -10.43 7.41 6.36
N TYR A 421 -9.73 7.42 5.23
CA TYR A 421 -9.22 6.17 4.64
C TYR A 421 -8.15 5.57 5.55
N PRO A 422 -8.37 4.38 6.14
CA PRO A 422 -7.38 3.75 7.01
C PRO A 422 -6.18 3.28 6.16
N CYS A 423 -5.01 3.24 6.80
CA CYS A 423 -3.70 2.85 6.23
C CYS A 423 -2.86 3.94 5.55
N GLN A 424 -2.98 5.21 5.95
CA GLN A 424 -2.08 6.27 5.49
C GLN A 424 -0.68 6.23 6.13
N ALA A 425 -0.51 5.59 7.30
CA ALA A 425 0.74 5.72 8.06
C ALA A 425 1.97 5.18 7.30
N ALA A 426 1.81 4.12 6.49
CA ALA A 426 2.91 3.54 5.73
C ALA A 426 3.08 4.12 4.32
N TRP A 427 2.05 4.80 3.81
CA TRP A 427 2.09 5.38 2.48
C TRP A 427 2.69 6.78 2.51
N ARG A 428 3.25 7.21 1.37
CA ARG A 428 3.49 8.64 1.16
C ARG A 428 2.17 9.38 1.18
N GLU A 429 2.17 10.55 1.83
CA GLU A 429 1.02 11.45 1.88
C GLU A 429 0.46 11.73 0.47
N ALA A 430 1.33 11.98 -0.52
CA ALA A 430 0.93 12.16 -1.91
C ALA A 430 0.18 10.94 -2.49
N THR A 431 0.65 9.72 -2.20
CA THR A 431 -0.02 8.48 -2.63
C THR A 431 -1.37 8.32 -1.94
N ALA A 432 -1.45 8.61 -0.64
CA ALA A 432 -2.72 8.56 0.10
C ALA A 432 -3.75 9.55 -0.44
N ILE A 433 -3.33 10.79 -0.74
CA ILE A 433 -4.18 11.82 -1.35
C ILE A 433 -4.65 11.38 -2.73
N MET A 434 -3.73 10.87 -3.57
CA MET A 434 -4.08 10.39 -4.91
C MET A 434 -5.06 9.23 -4.85
N LEU A 435 -4.86 8.28 -3.93
CA LEU A 435 -5.79 7.16 -3.76
C LEU A 435 -7.15 7.64 -3.27
N GLY A 436 -7.19 8.55 -2.29
CA GLY A 436 -8.42 9.19 -1.84
C GLY A 436 -9.18 9.83 -3.01
N ALA A 437 -8.49 10.61 -3.85
CA ALA A 437 -9.09 11.23 -5.03
C ALA A 437 -9.58 10.20 -6.07
N VAL A 438 -8.85 9.10 -6.26
CA VAL A 438 -9.29 8.00 -7.15
C VAL A 438 -10.58 7.37 -6.63
N LEU A 439 -10.63 7.08 -5.33
CA LEU A 439 -11.76 6.46 -4.63
C LEU A 439 -12.99 7.38 -4.57
N ASP A 440 -12.76 8.68 -4.36
CA ASP A 440 -13.80 9.71 -4.28
C ASP A 440 -14.32 10.16 -5.65
N SER A 441 -13.59 9.85 -6.74
CA SER A 441 -13.96 10.33 -8.07
C SER A 441 -15.31 9.72 -8.52
N PRO A 442 -16.33 10.54 -8.79
CA PRO A 442 -17.71 10.13 -9.08
C PRO A 442 -17.88 9.49 -10.46
N SER A 443 -16.80 9.27 -11.20
CA SER A 443 -16.82 8.99 -12.64
C SER A 443 -17.45 7.67 -13.08
N TYR A 444 -17.96 6.84 -12.14
CA TYR A 444 -18.68 5.59 -12.45
C TYR A 444 -19.82 5.28 -11.46
N SER A 445 -20.31 6.27 -10.71
CA SER A 445 -21.46 6.04 -9.82
C SER A 445 -22.75 6.01 -10.61
N ASP A 446 -23.53 4.93 -10.44
CA ASP A 446 -24.98 4.98 -10.39
C ASP A 446 -25.43 6.32 -9.79
N ASP A 447 -26.05 7.18 -10.60
CA ASP A 447 -26.49 8.53 -10.21
C ASP A 447 -27.47 8.52 -9.01
N GLY A 448 -28.03 7.35 -8.63
CA GLY A 448 -28.91 7.21 -7.48
C GLY A 448 -28.20 7.14 -6.12
N PHE A 449 -26.97 6.64 -6.03
CA PHE A 449 -26.40 6.20 -4.74
C PHE A 449 -25.67 7.29 -3.95
N ASN A 450 -25.21 8.36 -4.62
CA ASN A 450 -24.38 9.40 -4.00
C ASN A 450 -25.18 10.43 -3.20
N ALA A 451 -26.50 10.52 -3.39
CA ALA A 451 -27.34 11.51 -2.71
C ALA A 451 -27.68 11.13 -1.26
N GLU A 452 -27.87 9.84 -0.97
CA GLU A 452 -28.43 9.40 0.32
C GLU A 452 -27.38 9.19 1.44
N ASN A 453 -26.10 8.97 1.10
CA ASN A 453 -25.06 8.63 2.09
C ASN A 453 -23.90 9.65 2.18
N ALA A 454 -24.21 10.93 1.96
CA ALA A 454 -23.23 11.93 1.54
C ALA A 454 -22.10 12.29 2.55
N LYS A 455 -22.08 11.82 3.81
CA LYS A 455 -21.11 12.32 4.83
C LYS A 455 -20.61 11.34 5.91
N GLY A 456 -20.67 10.02 5.70
CA GLY A 456 -20.20 9.06 6.73
C GLY A 456 -21.06 9.03 8.01
N LEU A 457 -22.19 9.74 8.03
CA LEU A 457 -23.09 9.85 9.18
C LEU A 457 -23.56 8.48 9.67
N ALA A 458 -23.90 7.57 8.75
CA ALA A 458 -24.30 6.20 9.07
C ALA A 458 -23.17 5.40 9.75
N SER A 459 -21.92 5.49 9.26
CA SER A 459 -20.76 4.85 9.91
C SER A 459 -20.60 5.34 11.35
N LYS A 460 -20.67 6.67 11.54
CA LYS A 460 -20.58 7.29 12.86
C LYS A 460 -21.74 6.88 13.78
N GLN A 461 -22.97 6.79 13.26
CA GLN A 461 -24.12 6.34 14.04
C GLN A 461 -23.95 4.87 14.50
N VAL A 462 -23.43 3.99 13.65
CA VAL A 462 -23.11 2.60 14.01
C VAL A 462 -22.01 2.56 15.08
N GLU A 463 -20.95 3.35 14.94
CA GLU A 463 -19.90 3.47 15.96
C GLU A 463 -20.46 3.94 17.31
N GLU A 464 -21.31 4.97 17.31
CA GLU A 464 -21.95 5.45 18.53
C GLU A 464 -22.90 4.44 19.16
N PHE A 465 -23.61 3.65 18.35
CA PHE A 465 -24.42 2.53 18.82
C PHE A 465 -23.56 1.47 19.52
N MET A 466 -22.40 1.15 18.95
CA MET A 466 -21.49 0.11 19.45
C MET A 466 -20.73 0.53 20.71
N VAL A 467 -20.20 1.77 20.75
CA VAL A 467 -19.29 2.23 21.82
C VAL A 467 -20.02 3.04 22.89
N LYS A 468 -20.97 3.90 22.50
CA LYS A 468 -21.65 4.83 23.43
C LYS A 468 -22.99 4.29 23.94
N GLY A 469 -23.38 3.09 23.54
CA GLY A 469 -24.63 2.46 23.99
C GLY A 469 -25.90 3.14 23.48
N ARG A 470 -25.82 3.98 22.43
CA ARG A 470 -27.00 4.64 21.84
C ARG A 470 -28.01 3.62 21.29
N ALA A 471 -29.24 4.09 21.06
CA ALA A 471 -30.27 3.32 20.36
C ALA A 471 -29.80 2.93 18.95
N TRP A 472 -30.38 1.86 18.40
CA TRP A 472 -30.10 1.43 17.03
C TRP A 472 -30.39 2.58 16.04
N PRO A 473 -29.53 2.82 15.03
CA PRO A 473 -29.78 3.87 14.04
C PRO A 473 -31.06 3.59 13.25
N VAL A 474 -32.08 4.42 13.45
CA VAL A 474 -33.44 4.27 12.89
C VAL A 474 -33.50 4.73 11.42
N GLU A 475 -32.58 5.59 10.97
CA GLU A 475 -32.59 6.19 9.63
C GLU A 475 -32.04 5.28 8.52
N LEU A 476 -31.65 4.03 8.82
CA LEU A 476 -31.15 3.06 7.82
C LEU A 476 -32.27 2.29 7.09
N GLY A 477 -33.53 2.73 7.20
CA GLY A 477 -34.71 2.14 6.54
C GLY A 477 -35.55 1.27 7.47
N GLU A 478 -36.86 1.22 7.21
CA GLU A 478 -37.78 0.32 7.90
C GLU A 478 -37.42 -1.14 7.56
N LEU A 479 -37.25 -1.93 8.62
CA LEU A 479 -36.82 -3.32 8.56
C LEU A 479 -37.91 -4.17 7.88
N PRO A 480 -37.55 -5.15 7.04
CA PRO A 480 -38.44 -6.29 6.83
C PRO A 480 -38.77 -6.88 8.20
N SER A 481 -40.04 -7.18 8.44
CA SER A 481 -40.48 -7.75 9.72
C SER A 481 -39.69 -9.03 10.02
N ASP A 482 -39.29 -9.29 11.28
CA ASP A 482 -38.59 -10.54 11.65
C ASP A 482 -39.39 -11.78 11.23
N SER A 483 -40.69 -11.65 10.96
CA SER A 483 -41.56 -12.68 10.40
C SER A 483 -41.29 -13.08 8.94
N ASP A 484 -40.59 -12.25 8.14
CA ASP A 484 -40.28 -12.56 6.73
C ASP A 484 -38.98 -13.35 6.54
N VAL A 485 -38.16 -13.45 7.60
CA VAL A 485 -36.99 -14.32 7.60
C VAL A 485 -37.47 -15.74 7.90
N LYS A 486 -37.91 -16.45 6.87
CA LYS A 486 -38.13 -17.90 6.97
C LYS A 486 -36.89 -18.52 7.63
N ASP A 487 -37.10 -19.37 8.63
CA ASP A 487 -36.08 -20.22 9.24
C ASP A 487 -35.39 -21.03 8.12
N GLN A 488 -34.39 -20.43 7.49
CA GLN A 488 -33.52 -21.14 6.56
C GLN A 488 -32.83 -22.22 7.38
N PRO A 489 -32.67 -23.43 6.82
CA PRO A 489 -32.13 -24.57 7.55
C PRO A 489 -30.82 -24.16 8.22
N ALA A 490 -30.78 -24.38 9.53
CA ALA A 490 -29.65 -24.04 10.36
C ALA A 490 -28.36 -24.55 9.72
N PHE A 491 -27.42 -23.64 9.55
CA PHE A 491 -25.98 -23.85 9.33
C PHE A 491 -25.56 -25.33 9.29
N ASP A 492 -25.44 -25.90 8.08
CA ASP A 492 -24.86 -27.24 7.94
C ASP A 492 -23.33 -27.13 8.05
N ARG A 493 -22.86 -26.91 9.28
CA ARG A 493 -21.44 -26.92 9.63
C ARG A 493 -20.77 -28.18 9.11
N VAL A 494 -21.49 -29.30 9.14
CA VAL A 494 -21.00 -30.60 8.69
C VAL A 494 -20.73 -30.56 7.20
N ARG A 495 -21.63 -30.00 6.38
CA ARG A 495 -21.42 -29.83 4.94
C ARG A 495 -20.29 -28.84 4.63
N ILE A 496 -20.18 -27.72 5.35
CA ILE A 496 -19.05 -26.80 5.16
C ILE A 496 -17.75 -27.50 5.53
N ASP A 497 -17.69 -28.14 6.70
CA ASP A 497 -16.51 -28.85 7.17
C ASP A 497 -16.14 -29.98 6.19
N GLN A 498 -17.08 -30.80 5.74
CA GLN A 498 -16.88 -31.83 4.70
C GLN A 498 -16.36 -31.21 3.40
N SER A 499 -17.03 -30.19 2.89
CA SER A 499 -16.58 -29.51 1.66
C SER A 499 -15.20 -28.89 1.83
N TRP A 500 -14.84 -28.42 3.03
CA TRP A 500 -13.54 -27.86 3.37
C TRP A 500 -12.47 -28.94 3.48
N ASP A 501 -12.79 -30.10 4.03
CA ASP A 501 -11.88 -31.22 4.20
C ASP A 501 -11.68 -31.97 2.85
N ASP A 502 -12.74 -32.13 2.03
CA ASP A 502 -12.73 -32.89 0.77
C ASP A 502 -11.92 -32.25 -0.37
N ARG A 503 -11.98 -30.92 -0.59
CA ARG A 503 -11.21 -30.30 -1.70
C ARG A 503 -9.68 -30.31 -1.48
N SER A 504 -9.19 -30.72 -0.31
CA SER A 504 -7.75 -30.71 0.00
C SER A 504 -6.93 -31.76 -0.78
N ALA A 505 -7.55 -32.84 -1.23
CA ALA A 505 -6.85 -34.01 -1.80
C ALA A 505 -6.50 -33.90 -3.30
N GLY A 506 -6.91 -32.83 -4.01
CA GLY A 506 -6.77 -32.77 -5.47
C GLY A 506 -6.60 -31.38 -6.09
N GLU A 507 -6.39 -30.32 -5.29
CA GLU A 507 -6.13 -29.00 -5.86
C GLU A 507 -4.78 -29.00 -6.60
N ASN A 508 -4.85 -29.01 -7.93
CA ASN A 508 -3.68 -29.00 -8.78
C ASN A 508 -2.86 -27.73 -8.52
N LYS A 509 -1.66 -27.88 -7.94
CA LYS A 509 -0.73 -26.79 -7.61
C LYS A 509 -0.36 -25.97 -8.85
N ASP A 510 -0.39 -26.59 -10.02
CA ASP A 510 0.03 -26.02 -11.30
C ASP A 510 -0.91 -24.92 -11.83
N ARG A 511 -2.10 -24.74 -11.23
CA ARG A 511 -3.08 -23.74 -11.66
C ARG A 511 -3.07 -22.45 -10.85
N TRP A 512 -2.23 -22.33 -9.83
CA TRP A 512 -2.13 -21.04 -9.15
C TRP A 512 -1.28 -20.11 -9.98
N GLU A 513 -1.70 -18.84 -10.08
CA GLU A 513 -1.00 -17.86 -10.92
C GLU A 513 0.50 -17.92 -10.69
N LEU A 514 1.21 -18.37 -11.73
CA LEU A 514 2.64 -18.19 -11.85
C LEU A 514 2.83 -16.69 -12.05
N GLY A 515 2.87 -15.95 -10.93
CA GLY A 515 3.23 -14.56 -10.96
C GLY A 515 4.62 -14.40 -11.57
N TRP A 516 4.91 -13.20 -12.00
CA TRP A 516 6.13 -12.82 -12.67
C TRP A 516 7.25 -12.70 -11.62
N ASP A 517 8.41 -13.29 -11.91
CA ASP A 517 9.61 -13.12 -11.07
C ASP A 517 10.21 -11.73 -11.25
N ASP A 518 10.25 -11.25 -12.48
CA ASP A 518 10.55 -9.87 -12.87
C ASP A 518 9.86 -9.64 -14.23
N ASP A 519 9.92 -8.44 -14.81
CA ASP A 519 9.43 -8.15 -16.17
C ASP A 519 10.27 -8.89 -17.22
N VAL A 520 10.44 -10.20 -17.10
CA VAL A 520 11.26 -11.01 -17.99
C VAL A 520 10.48 -12.23 -18.48
N ASP A 521 10.66 -12.58 -19.74
CA ASP A 521 10.07 -13.78 -20.33
C ASP A 521 10.77 -15.05 -19.80
N ALA A 522 10.32 -16.22 -20.28
CA ALA A 522 10.92 -17.51 -19.93
C ALA A 522 12.42 -17.62 -20.29
N ASN A 523 12.92 -16.73 -21.15
CA ASN A 523 14.33 -16.67 -21.55
C ASN A 523 15.11 -15.58 -20.79
N GLY A 524 14.48 -14.86 -19.86
CA GLY A 524 15.09 -13.76 -19.12
C GLY A 524 15.10 -12.42 -19.86
N ASN A 525 14.43 -12.29 -21.01
CA ASN A 525 14.38 -11.04 -21.77
C ASN A 525 13.32 -10.09 -21.22
N GLU A 526 13.62 -8.79 -21.15
CA GLU A 526 12.69 -7.81 -20.59
C GLU A 526 11.39 -7.70 -21.42
N ILE A 527 10.24 -7.89 -20.78
CA ILE A 527 8.91 -7.83 -21.40
C ILE A 527 8.46 -6.37 -21.46
N ILE A 528 8.57 -5.80 -22.65
CA ILE A 528 8.13 -4.44 -22.96
C ILE A 528 6.70 -4.45 -23.54
N GLU A 529 6.30 -5.54 -24.19
CA GLU A 529 4.96 -5.79 -24.73
C GLU A 529 4.61 -7.27 -24.57
N GLU A 530 3.33 -7.54 -24.33
CA GLU A 530 2.78 -8.89 -24.28
C GLU A 530 2.11 -9.20 -25.61
N TYR A 531 2.46 -10.35 -26.19
CA TYR A 531 1.86 -10.90 -27.39
C TYR A 531 1.25 -12.27 -27.05
N ASP A 532 0.08 -12.55 -27.58
CA ASP A 532 -0.58 -13.85 -27.47
C ASP A 532 0.17 -14.93 -28.28
N VAL A 533 -0.34 -16.16 -28.23
CA VAL A 533 0.23 -17.31 -28.97
C VAL A 533 0.22 -17.12 -30.48
N ASP A 534 -0.65 -16.23 -30.99
CA ASP A 534 -0.75 -15.90 -32.42
C ASP A 534 0.18 -14.73 -32.79
N GLY A 535 0.91 -14.16 -31.83
CA GLY A 535 1.85 -13.06 -32.03
C GLY A 535 1.20 -11.68 -32.08
N TYR A 536 0.01 -11.50 -31.49
CA TYR A 536 -0.72 -10.23 -31.45
C TYR A 536 -0.82 -9.68 -30.01
N ASP A 537 -0.69 -8.37 -29.87
CA ASP A 537 -0.87 -7.69 -28.59
C ASP A 537 -2.35 -7.66 -28.16
N VAL A 538 -2.62 -7.18 -26.94
CA VAL A 538 -3.99 -7.04 -26.39
C VAL A 538 -4.92 -6.13 -27.23
N TYR A 539 -4.39 -5.40 -28.21
CA TYR A 539 -5.14 -4.57 -29.14
C TYR A 539 -5.31 -5.22 -30.52
N GLY A 540 -4.79 -6.44 -30.71
CA GLY A 540 -4.87 -7.20 -31.94
C GLY A 540 -3.81 -6.82 -32.98
N PHE A 541 -2.68 -6.21 -32.58
CA PHE A 541 -1.58 -5.86 -33.50
C PHE A 541 -0.32 -6.69 -33.24
N ASN A 542 0.32 -7.16 -34.29
CA ASN A 542 1.59 -7.87 -34.19
C ASN A 542 2.76 -6.92 -33.89
N ILE A 543 3.96 -7.48 -33.76
CA ILE A 543 5.20 -6.71 -33.52
C ILE A 543 5.55 -5.73 -34.67
N ASP A 544 5.02 -5.95 -35.86
CA ASP A 544 5.14 -5.04 -36.99
C ASP A 544 4.00 -4.01 -37.05
N GLY A 545 3.10 -4.02 -36.07
CA GLY A 545 2.02 -3.05 -35.93
C GLY A 545 0.83 -3.29 -36.84
N TYR A 546 0.71 -4.46 -37.44
CA TYR A 546 -0.41 -4.85 -38.29
C TYR A 546 -1.36 -5.79 -37.57
N ASP A 547 -2.66 -5.61 -37.79
CA ASP A 547 -3.68 -6.57 -37.36
C ASP A 547 -3.80 -7.76 -38.34
N ARG A 548 -4.72 -8.68 -38.04
CA ARG A 548 -5.00 -9.86 -38.89
C ARG A 548 -5.49 -9.51 -40.30
N THR A 549 -5.94 -8.28 -40.53
CA THR A 549 -6.42 -7.79 -41.83
C THR A 549 -5.37 -6.99 -42.60
N GLY A 550 -4.18 -6.80 -42.02
CA GLY A 550 -3.12 -5.99 -42.61
C GLY A 550 -3.31 -4.49 -42.39
N VAL A 551 -4.19 -4.06 -41.49
CA VAL A 551 -4.36 -2.65 -41.13
C VAL A 551 -3.32 -2.29 -40.07
N PHE A 552 -2.58 -1.21 -40.32
CA PHE A 552 -1.56 -0.73 -39.41
C PHE A 552 -2.19 0.03 -38.22
N HIS A 553 -1.66 -0.12 -37.01
CA HIS A 553 -2.28 0.36 -35.77
C HIS A 553 -2.60 1.87 -35.74
N SER A 554 -1.86 2.68 -36.51
CA SER A 554 -2.07 4.13 -36.65
C SER A 554 -3.14 4.52 -37.68
N GLN A 555 -3.62 3.57 -38.46
CA GLN A 555 -4.69 3.73 -39.47
C GLN A 555 -6.05 3.26 -38.95
N VAL A 556 -6.11 2.70 -37.74
CA VAL A 556 -7.35 2.18 -37.15
C VAL A 556 -8.31 3.34 -36.90
N PRO A 557 -9.49 3.37 -37.54
CA PRO A 557 -10.48 4.40 -37.31
C PRO A 557 -10.96 4.35 -35.85
N VAL A 558 -10.94 5.49 -35.16
CA VAL A 558 -11.46 5.59 -33.78
C VAL A 558 -12.98 5.74 -33.86
N PRO A 559 -13.77 4.83 -33.26
CA PRO A 559 -15.23 4.93 -33.28
C PRO A 559 -15.70 6.29 -32.76
N GLY A 560 -16.55 6.97 -33.53
CA GLY A 560 -17.09 8.29 -33.18
C GLY A 560 -16.20 9.48 -33.52
N ASP A 561 -15.01 9.28 -34.09
CA ASP A 561 -14.16 10.37 -34.57
C ASP A 561 -14.31 10.64 -36.07
N ALA A 562 -15.30 11.45 -36.42
CA ALA A 562 -15.47 11.94 -37.79
C ALA A 562 -14.31 12.85 -38.26
N THR A 563 -13.47 13.34 -37.34
CA THR A 563 -12.41 14.32 -37.66
C THR A 563 -11.07 13.69 -37.99
N GLY A 564 -10.89 12.39 -37.72
CA GLY A 564 -9.62 11.67 -37.89
C GLY A 564 -8.48 12.22 -37.01
N ARG A 565 -8.80 12.94 -35.93
CA ARG A 565 -7.82 13.57 -35.02
C ARG A 565 -7.50 12.70 -33.81
N LEU A 566 -8.38 11.78 -33.45
CA LEU A 566 -8.21 10.85 -32.35
C LEU A 566 -7.22 9.75 -32.77
N VAL A 567 -6.29 9.48 -31.87
CA VAL A 567 -5.29 8.44 -32.03
C VAL A 567 -5.78 7.22 -31.26
N SER A 568 -5.71 6.04 -31.88
CA SER A 568 -6.09 4.79 -31.22
C SER A 568 -5.28 4.54 -29.93
N ARG A 569 -5.85 3.75 -29.01
CA ARG A 569 -5.17 3.36 -27.77
C ARG A 569 -3.87 2.60 -28.04
N ALA A 570 -3.91 1.67 -28.98
CA ALA A 570 -2.72 0.96 -29.46
C ALA A 570 -1.60 1.93 -29.91
N THR A 571 -1.93 2.91 -30.75
CA THR A 571 -0.95 3.90 -31.23
C THR A 571 -0.39 4.77 -30.12
N THR A 572 -1.25 5.23 -29.21
CA THR A 572 -0.81 6.08 -28.09
C THR A 572 0.10 5.30 -27.15
N LYS A 573 -0.24 4.04 -26.83
CA LYS A 573 0.61 3.14 -26.04
C LYS A 573 1.98 2.96 -26.69
N ARG A 574 2.05 2.59 -27.97
CA ARG A 574 3.33 2.38 -28.69
C ARG A 574 4.19 3.65 -28.74
N ARG A 575 3.57 4.83 -28.91
CA ARG A 575 4.30 6.12 -28.84
C ARG A 575 4.89 6.39 -27.46
N ILE A 576 4.13 6.13 -26.40
CA ILE A 576 4.62 6.26 -25.02
C ILE A 576 5.76 5.27 -24.78
N LEU A 577 5.56 4.02 -25.18
CA LEU A 577 6.49 2.93 -25.00
C LEU A 577 7.84 3.22 -25.66
N ARG A 578 7.83 3.66 -26.92
CA ARG A 578 9.03 4.08 -27.66
C ARG A 578 9.78 5.19 -26.92
N ARG A 579 9.06 6.22 -26.46
CA ARG A 579 9.66 7.33 -25.70
C ARG A 579 10.24 6.91 -24.35
N ILE A 580 9.68 5.91 -23.69
CA ILE A 580 10.25 5.35 -22.47
C ILE A 580 11.53 4.56 -22.82
N LYS A 581 11.46 3.66 -23.82
CA LYS A 581 12.61 2.88 -24.29
C LYS A 581 13.79 3.75 -24.68
N ASP A 582 13.56 4.79 -25.48
CA ASP A 582 14.61 5.69 -25.98
C ASP A 582 15.39 6.39 -24.85
N GLN A 583 14.86 6.37 -23.62
CA GLN A 583 15.50 6.96 -22.44
C GLN A 583 16.13 5.92 -21.51
N ILE A 584 16.04 4.63 -21.84
CA ILE A 584 16.57 3.55 -21.02
C ILE A 584 17.60 2.72 -21.82
N PRO A 585 18.92 2.97 -21.61
CA PRO A 585 19.97 2.40 -22.45
C PRO A 585 19.97 0.87 -22.57
N ARG A 586 19.61 0.14 -21.51
CA ARG A 586 19.57 -1.33 -21.55
C ARG A 586 18.52 -1.90 -22.52
N LEU A 587 17.59 -1.07 -22.99
CA LEU A 587 16.53 -1.48 -23.90
C LEU A 587 16.85 -1.16 -25.37
N ASP A 588 18.02 -0.63 -25.69
CA ASP A 588 18.34 -0.17 -27.04
C ASP A 588 18.12 -1.25 -28.11
N GLN A 589 18.44 -2.51 -27.76
CA GLN A 589 18.32 -3.69 -28.63
C GLN A 589 16.95 -4.37 -28.59
N VAL A 590 16.07 -3.99 -27.65
CA VAL A 590 14.77 -4.65 -27.54
C VAL A 590 13.83 -4.10 -28.60
N ARG A 591 13.35 -4.98 -29.49
CA ARG A 591 12.38 -4.59 -30.52
C ARG A 591 11.05 -4.24 -29.84
N ILE A 592 10.52 -3.07 -30.19
CA ILE A 592 9.12 -2.70 -29.89
C ILE A 592 8.33 -2.83 -31.18
N GLY A 593 7.04 -3.15 -31.03
CA GLY A 593 6.00 -2.84 -31.97
C GLY A 593 6.30 -1.61 -32.86
N ALA A 594 6.29 -1.80 -34.19
CA ALA A 594 6.35 -0.68 -35.13
C ALA A 594 5.25 0.35 -34.88
#